data_AF-A0A7W0G1C5-F1
#
_entry.id   AF-A0A7W0G1C5-F1
#
_cell.length_a   1.000
_cell.length_b   1.000
_cell.length_c   1.000
_cell.angle_alpha   90.00
_cell.angle_beta   90.00
_cell.angle_gamma   90.00
#
_symmetry.space_group_name_H-M   'P 1'
#
loop_
_entity.id
_entity.type
_entity.pdbx_description
1 polymer ?
#
loop_
_entity_poly.entity_id
_entity_poly.type
_entity_poly.pdbx_seq_one_letter_code
_entity_poly.pdbx_strand_id
1 'polypeptide(L)'
;MANRKGVFIGAYVPSELKKALQQRAVSEHRTLSQEITRILEEAVRGARLPPGFVDRRTPNSPARRRNSDPLPRRRKDDVPFISSEQKTGED
;
A
#
# COMPACT_ATOMS: atom_id res chain seq x y z
N MET A 1 21.23 -12.09 27.66
CA MET A 1 19.85 -11.69 27.28
C MET A 1 19.68 -10.22 27.65
N ALA A 2 19.47 -9.33 26.68
CA ALA A 2 19.29 -7.92 26.98
C ALA A 2 17.94 -7.71 27.69
N ASN A 3 17.98 -7.18 28.92
CA ASN A 3 16.80 -6.72 29.65
C ASN A 3 16.16 -5.55 28.87
N ARG A 4 15.25 -5.86 27.94
CA ARG A 4 14.48 -4.84 27.24
C ARG A 4 13.43 -4.30 28.21
N LYS A 5 13.71 -3.12 28.78
CA LYS A 5 12.75 -2.36 29.59
C LYS A 5 11.59 -1.92 28.70
N GLY A 6 10.55 -2.75 28.61
CA GLY A 6 9.29 -2.44 27.94
C GLY A 6 8.19 -2.12 28.94
N VAL A 7 7.23 -1.29 28.55
CA VAL A 7 5.99 -1.04 29.30
C VAL A 7 4.86 -1.81 28.63
N PHE A 8 4.01 -2.49 29.41
CA PHE A 8 2.83 -3.16 28.89
C PHE A 8 1.70 -2.16 28.65
N ILE A 9 1.09 -2.21 27.47
CA ILE A 9 -0.04 -1.35 27.10
C ILE A 9 -1.29 -2.21 27.05
N GLY A 10 -2.28 -1.86 27.87
CA GLY A 10 -3.64 -2.41 27.81
C GLY A 10 -4.57 -1.40 27.13
N ALA A 11 -5.29 -1.81 26.10
CA ALA A 11 -6.28 -0.99 25.43
C ALA A 11 -7.51 -1.84 25.04
N TYR A 12 -8.68 -1.21 25.02
CA TYR A 12 -9.85 -1.84 24.42
C TYR A 12 -9.69 -1.88 22.91
N VAL A 13 -9.95 -3.06 22.33
CA VAL A 13 -9.91 -3.28 20.89
C VAL A 13 -11.20 -4.00 20.48
N PRO A 14 -11.99 -3.45 19.53
CA PRO A 14 -13.14 -4.16 19.00
C PRO A 14 -12.79 -5.56 18.50
N SER A 15 -13.69 -6.52 18.68
CA SER A 15 -13.46 -7.94 18.34
C SER A 15 -13.09 -8.15 16.88
N GLU A 16 -13.83 -7.50 15.98
CA GLU A 16 -13.59 -7.45 14.53
C GLU A 16 -12.15 -6.99 14.22
N LEU A 17 -11.72 -5.88 14.83
CA LEU A 17 -10.40 -5.31 14.62
C LEU A 17 -9.30 -6.23 15.13
N LYS A 18 -9.49 -6.85 16.31
CA LYS A 18 -8.54 -7.82 16.87
C LYS A 18 -8.35 -9.02 15.94
N LYS A 19 -9.45 -9.54 15.37
CA LYS A 19 -9.42 -10.68 14.45
C LYS A 19 -8.69 -10.34 13.15
N ALA A 20 -8.99 -9.19 12.55
CA ALA A 20 -8.29 -8.71 11.36
C ALA A 20 -6.79 -8.53 11.62
N LEU A 21 -6.42 -7.97 12.78
CA LEU A 21 -5.03 -7.77 13.18
C LEU A 21 -4.28 -9.11 13.35
N GLN A 22 -4.95 -10.10 13.93
CA GLN A 22 -4.39 -11.43 14.10
C GLN A 22 -4.20 -12.16 12.76
N GLN A 23 -5.18 -12.07 11.85
CA GLN A 23 -5.05 -12.63 10.51
C GLN A 23 -3.89 -12.01 9.74
N ARG A 24 -3.74 -10.68 9.82
CA ARG A 24 -2.61 -9.96 9.22
C ARG A 24 -1.28 -10.44 9.80
N ALA A 25 -1.16 -10.53 11.12
CA ALA A 25 0.06 -10.98 11.78
C ALA A 25 0.45 -12.41 11.32
N VAL A 26 -0.52 -13.32 11.21
CA VAL A 26 -0.30 -14.70 10.71
C VAL A 26 0.19 -14.68 9.25
N SER A 27 -0.43 -13.87 8.40
CA SER A 27 -0.03 -13.77 6.98
C SER A 27 1.39 -13.28 6.78
N GLU A 28 1.88 -12.45 7.71
CA GLU A 28 3.24 -11.90 7.68
C GLU A 28 4.20 -12.70 8.57
N HIS A 29 3.80 -13.89 9.05
CA HIS A 29 4.58 -14.77 9.93
C HIS A 29 5.09 -14.08 11.21
N ARG A 30 4.27 -13.21 11.79
CA ARG A 30 4.57 -12.42 13.00
C ARG A 30 3.57 -12.69 14.11
N THR A 31 3.98 -12.43 15.35
CA THR A 31 3.04 -12.45 16.50
C THR A 31 2.23 -11.17 16.55
N LEU A 32 1.06 -11.21 17.22
CA LEU A 32 0.20 -10.04 17.36
C LEU A 32 0.93 -8.83 17.97
N SER A 33 1.74 -9.07 19.01
CA SER A 33 2.53 -8.02 19.67
C SER A 33 3.58 -7.40 18.73
N GLN A 34 4.21 -8.23 17.88
CA GLN A 34 5.14 -7.75 16.84
C GLN A 34 4.43 -6.91 15.77
N GLU A 35 3.22 -7.30 15.37
CA GLU A 35 2.42 -6.51 14.43
C GLU A 35 2.03 -5.14 15.00
N ILE A 36 1.54 -5.13 16.24
CA ILE A 36 1.20 -3.89 16.95
C ILE A 36 2.42 -2.99 17.05
N THR A 37 3.57 -3.55 17.46
CA THR A 37 4.82 -2.79 17.55
C THR A 37 5.20 -2.18 16.20
N ARG A 38 5.12 -2.95 15.10
CA ARG A 38 5.39 -2.44 13.74
C ARG A 38 4.46 -1.29 13.38
N ILE A 39 3.16 -1.44 13.59
CA ILE A 39 2.16 -0.40 13.27
C ILE A 39 2.43 0.86 14.09
N LEU A 40 2.73 0.73 15.39
CA LEU A 40 3.06 1.87 16.24
C LEU A 40 4.36 2.55 15.81
N GLU A 41 5.39 1.78 15.46
CA GLU A 41 6.63 2.34 14.92
C GLU A 41 6.41 3.08 13.61
N GLU A 42 5.60 2.53 12.71
CA GLU A 42 5.22 3.16 11.43
C GLU A 42 4.41 4.44 11.64
N ALA A 43 3.46 4.44 12.57
CA ALA A 43 2.66 5.63 12.88
C ALA A 43 3.53 6.78 13.45
N VAL A 44 4.54 6.46 14.24
CA VAL A 44 5.44 7.47 14.85
C VAL A 44 6.54 7.92 13.89
N ARG A 45 7.13 7.00 13.14
CA ARG A 45 8.31 7.27 12.28
C ARG A 45 7.95 7.51 10.81
N GLY A 46 6.69 7.32 10.43
CA GLY A 46 6.24 7.32 9.04
C GLY A 46 6.39 5.96 8.36
N ALA A 47 5.85 5.86 7.14
CA ALA A 47 5.93 4.67 6.30
C ALA A 47 7.41 4.29 6.08
N ARG A 48 7.87 3.24 6.76
CA ARG A 48 9.20 2.70 6.53
C ARG A 48 9.20 1.95 5.22
N LEU A 49 10.13 2.28 4.35
CA LEU A 49 10.45 1.43 3.22
C LEU A 49 10.84 0.02 3.70
N PRO A 50 10.59 -1.02 2.90
CA PRO A 50 10.96 -2.39 3.23
C PRO A 50 12.43 -2.51 3.64
N PRO A 51 12.79 -3.46 4.52
CA PRO A 51 14.18 -3.70 4.88
C PRO A 51 15.01 -3.98 3.62
N GLY A 52 16.08 -3.20 3.42
CA GLY A 52 16.93 -3.24 2.22
C GLY A 52 16.61 -2.19 1.15
N PHE A 53 15.48 -1.47 1.28
CA PHE A 53 15.20 -0.31 0.43
C PHE A 53 15.78 0.96 1.06
N VAL A 54 16.67 1.63 0.33
CA VAL A 54 17.14 2.97 0.65
C VAL A 54 16.16 3.98 0.07
N ASP A 55 15.57 4.85 0.89
CA ASP A 55 14.83 5.99 0.35
C ASP A 55 15.82 6.96 -0.25
N ARG A 56 15.95 6.94 -1.58
CA ARG A 56 16.77 7.91 -2.31
C ARG A 56 16.00 9.18 -2.63
N ARG A 57 14.73 9.30 -2.21
CA ARG A 57 13.92 10.48 -2.46
C ARG A 57 14.28 11.53 -1.40
N THR A 58 14.89 12.62 -1.85
CA THR A 58 14.95 13.85 -1.05
C THR A 58 13.53 14.44 -0.93
N PRO A 59 13.22 15.26 0.10
CA PRO A 59 11.88 15.85 0.29
C PRO A 59 11.34 16.61 -0.93
N ASN A 60 12.23 17.09 -1.81
CA ASN A 60 11.92 17.77 -3.07
C ASN A 60 12.35 16.98 -4.31
N SER A 61 12.42 15.65 -4.21
CA SER A 61 12.73 14.79 -5.35
C SER A 61 11.68 14.99 -6.44
N PRO A 62 12.07 15.45 -7.65
CA PRO A 62 11.12 15.61 -8.75
C PRO A 62 10.49 14.26 -9.11
N ALA A 63 9.24 14.28 -9.56
CA ALA A 63 8.58 13.10 -10.08
C ALA A 63 9.43 12.49 -11.22
N ARG A 64 9.55 11.16 -11.26
CA ARG A 64 10.31 10.47 -12.33
C ARG A 64 9.77 10.81 -13.72
N ARG A 65 8.49 11.14 -13.82
CA ARG A 65 7.87 11.70 -15.03
C ARG A 65 8.00 13.20 -14.98
N ARG A 66 8.63 13.79 -15.99
CA ARG A 66 8.58 15.25 -16.16
C ARG A 66 7.14 15.61 -16.56
N ASN A 67 6.64 16.77 -16.15
CA ASN A 67 5.36 17.28 -16.67
C ASN A 67 5.36 17.45 -18.21
N SER A 68 6.56 17.45 -18.82
CA SER A 68 6.77 17.46 -20.26
C SER A 68 6.73 16.08 -20.92
N ASP A 69 6.68 14.97 -20.16
CA ASP A 69 6.60 13.65 -20.77
C ASP A 69 5.23 13.48 -21.40
N PRO A 70 5.16 13.11 -22.70
CA PRO A 70 3.88 12.82 -23.32
C PRO A 70 3.20 11.65 -22.58
N LEU A 71 1.87 11.73 -22.48
CA LEU A 71 1.08 10.58 -22.08
C LEU A 71 1.39 9.41 -23.03
N PRO A 72 1.43 8.16 -22.53
CA PRO A 72 1.59 7.00 -23.39
C PRO A 72 0.56 7.09 -24.52
N ARG A 73 1.02 7.04 -25.78
CA ARG A 73 0.10 6.95 -26.91
C ARG A 73 -0.70 5.66 -26.72
N ARG A 74 -2.02 5.75 -26.76
CA ARG A 74 -2.89 4.58 -26.90
C ARG A 74 -2.35 3.73 -28.05
N ARG A 75 -2.10 2.45 -27.79
CA ARG A 75 -1.67 1.52 -28.84
C ARG A 75 -2.84 1.32 -29.81
N LYS A 76 -2.54 0.97 -31.04
CA LYS A 76 -3.55 0.70 -32.08
C LYS A 76 -4.57 -0.36 -31.62
N ASP A 77 -4.15 -1.25 -30.72
CA ASP A 77 -4.93 -2.35 -30.19
C ASP A 77 -5.79 -1.97 -28.97
N ASP A 78 -5.65 -0.74 -28.43
CA ASP A 78 -6.45 -0.24 -27.29
C ASP A 78 -7.80 0.36 -27.73
N VAL A 79 -8.16 0.24 -29.01
CA VAL A 79 -9.47 0.65 -29.52
C VAL A 79 -10.42 -0.54 -29.41
N PRO A 80 -11.53 -0.45 -28.65
CA PRO A 80 -12.55 -1.49 -28.69
C PRO A 80 -13.09 -1.60 -30.12
N PHE A 81 -13.08 -2.82 -30.66
CA PHE A 81 -13.67 -3.11 -31.97
C PHE A 81 -15.17 -2.79 -31.92
N ILE A 82 -15.61 -1.77 -32.65
CA ILE A 82 -17.03 -1.49 -32.88
C ILE A 82 -17.40 -2.21 -34.18
N SER A 83 -18.16 -3.30 -34.09
CA SER A 83 -18.72 -3.97 -35.27
C SER A 83 -19.71 -3.04 -35.94
N SER A 84 -19.65 -2.94 -37.27
CA SER A 84 -20.47 -2.05 -38.10
C SER A 84 -21.95 -2.48 -38.23
N GLU A 85 -22.46 -3.33 -37.34
CA GLU A 85 -23.81 -3.89 -37.41
C GLU A 85 -24.88 -3.10 -36.62
N GLN A 86 -24.55 -1.96 -36.03
CA GLN A 86 -25.54 -1.03 -35.46
C GLN A 86 -25.73 0.22 -36.34
N LYS A 87 -26.01 -0.01 -37.63
CA LYS A 87 -26.52 1.03 -38.54
C LYS A 87 -27.80 0.57 -39.23
N THR A 88 -28.79 0.18 -38.43
CA THR A 88 -30.18 0.04 -38.92
C THR A 88 -31.18 0.20 -37.77
N GLY A 89 -32.15 1.09 -37.95
CA GLY A 89 -33.22 1.46 -37.00
C GLY A 89 -32.95 2.85 -36.41
N GLU A 90 -33.74 3.90 -36.60
CA GLU A 90 -35.17 4.03 -36.92
C GLU A 90 -35.41 5.38 -37.65
N ASP A 91 -36.63 5.52 -38.18
CA ASP A 91 -37.23 6.66 -38.89
C ASP A 91 -37.03 8.06 -38.26
#